data_AF-A0A9E1LES2-F1
#
_entry.id   AF-A0A9E1LES2-F1
#
_cell.length_a   1.000
_cell.length_b   1.000
_cell.length_c   1.000
_cell.angle_alpha   90.00
_cell.angle_beta   90.00
_cell.angle_gamma   90.00
#
_symmetry.space_group_name_H-M   'P 1'
#
loop_
_entity.id
_entity.type
_entity.pdbx_description
1 polymer ?
#
loop_
_entity_poly.entity_id
_entity_poly.type
_entity_poly.pdbx_seq_one_letter_code
_entity_poly.pdbx_strand_id
1 'polypeptide(L)'
;MLSAQKDTTLTWKHYTRGGIANTASNNGGFAYYRINRQTDNTYRDLRVFSYSLKNDSFIYIRYKTSDKYSSYPFFYRYTTTSYRKNTLANVDLQYHFNQGLGY
;
A
#
# COMPACT_ATOMS: atom_id res chain seq x y z
N MET A 1 -35.94 2.16 3.52
CA MET A 1 -35.30 3.46 3.86
C MET A 1 -33.86 3.41 3.37
N LEU A 2 -33.56 4.10 2.26
CA LEU A 2 -32.20 4.28 1.75
C LEU A 2 -31.58 5.46 2.52
N SER A 3 -30.90 5.16 3.63
CA SER A 3 -30.04 6.16 4.26
C SER A 3 -28.78 6.26 3.42
N ALA A 4 -28.76 7.22 2.49
CA ALA A 4 -27.53 7.75 1.94
C ALA A 4 -26.81 8.49 3.07
N GLN A 5 -26.13 7.74 3.95
CA GLN A 5 -25.22 8.32 4.91
C GLN A 5 -24.07 8.93 4.12
N LYS A 6 -24.12 10.24 3.97
CA LYS A 6 -23.13 11.07 3.31
C LYS A 6 -21.80 10.88 4.04
N ASP A 7 -20.94 10.00 3.51
CA ASP A 7 -19.58 9.73 4.00
C ASP A 7 -18.85 11.06 4.23
N THR A 8 -18.71 11.48 5.48
CA THR A 8 -18.40 12.86 5.86
C THR A 8 -16.95 13.27 5.63
N THR A 9 -16.10 12.43 5.05
CA THR A 9 -14.77 12.82 4.55
C THR A 9 -14.28 11.85 3.46
N LEU A 10 -14.82 11.98 2.24
CA LEU A 10 -14.24 11.33 1.04
C LEU A 10 -12.92 12.03 0.66
N THR A 11 -11.93 12.00 1.55
CA THR A 11 -10.67 12.72 1.39
C THR A 11 -9.54 11.74 1.17
N TRP A 12 -8.85 11.87 0.04
CA TRP A 12 -7.64 11.12 -0.23
C TRP A 12 -6.49 11.70 0.59
N LYS A 13 -5.84 10.87 1.40
CA LYS A 13 -4.64 11.22 2.17
C LYS A 13 -3.41 10.76 1.39
N HIS A 14 -2.51 11.70 1.14
CA HIS A 14 -1.26 11.45 0.44
C HIS A 14 -0.11 11.56 1.44
N TYR A 15 0.79 10.59 1.39
CA TYR A 15 1.99 10.55 2.19
C TYR A 15 3.17 10.36 1.25
N THR A 16 4.17 11.22 1.39
CA THR A 16 5.41 11.11 0.64
C THR A 16 6.57 11.14 1.62
N ARG A 17 7.61 10.36 1.34
CA ARG A 17 8.88 10.41 2.05
C ARG A 17 9.97 10.05 1.06
N GLY A 18 11.03 10.83 1.03
CA GLY A 18 12.21 10.53 0.24
C GLY A 18 13.45 10.90 1.01
N GLY A 19 14.58 10.32 0.61
CA GLY A 19 15.86 10.62 1.21
C GLY A 19 17.01 10.06 0.41
N ILE A 20 18.18 10.59 0.69
CA ILE A 20 19.46 10.06 0.21
C ILE A 20 20.11 9.26 1.33
N ALA A 21 20.80 8.19 0.96
CA ALA A 21 21.64 7.40 1.85
C ALA A 21 23.06 7.45 1.29
N ASN A 22 24.00 7.89 2.13
CA ASN A 22 25.43 7.92 1.79
C ASN A 22 26.18 7.15 2.86
N THR A 23 26.90 6.11 2.44
CA THR A 23 27.85 5.36 3.27
C THR A 23 29.16 5.28 2.49
N ALA A 24 30.30 5.16 3.18
CA ALA A 24 31.64 5.32 2.59
C ALA A 24 31.90 4.52 1.29
N SER A 25 31.17 3.43 1.03
CA SER A 25 31.24 2.63 -0.20
C SER A 25 29.94 2.56 -1.02
N ASN A 26 28.81 3.02 -0.48
CA ASN A 26 27.49 2.88 -1.11
C ASN A 26 26.66 4.17 -0.98
N ASN A 27 26.43 4.80 -2.13
CA ASN A 27 25.55 5.96 -2.28
C ASN A 27 24.24 5.49 -2.90
N GLY A 28 23.13 6.09 -2.47
CA GLY A 28 21.82 5.77 -2.99
C GLY A 28 20.73 6.72 -2.52
N GLY A 29 19.52 6.42 -2.92
CA GLY A 29 18.33 7.13 -2.50
C GLY A 29 17.14 6.21 -2.36
N PHE A 30 16.13 6.66 -1.63
CA PHE A 30 14.87 5.96 -1.49
C PHE A 30 13.71 6.94 -1.65
N ALA A 31 12.60 6.40 -2.15
CA ALA A 31 11.35 7.10 -2.31
C ALA A 31 10.20 6.22 -1.83
N TYR A 32 9.28 6.84 -1.11
CA TYR A 32 8.07 6.26 -0.57
C TYR A 32 6.90 7.15 -0.89
N TYR A 33 5.86 6.54 -1.44
CA TYR A 33 4.59 7.19 -1.69
C TYR A 33 3.45 6.30 -1.22
N ARG A 34 2.48 6.89 -0.52
CA ARG A 34 1.26 6.21 -0.12
C ARG A 34 0.07 7.12 -0.37
N ILE A 35 -0.95 6.55 -0.98
CA ILE A 35 -2.26 7.16 -1.12
C ILE A 35 -3.28 6.27 -0.41
N ASN A 36 -4.06 6.89 0.47
CA ASN A 36 -5.02 6.22 1.32
C ASN A 36 -6.39 6.90 1.24
N ARG A 37 -7.45 6.11 1.12
CA ARG A 37 -8.82 6.54 1.31
C ARG A 37 -9.47 5.63 2.34
N GLN A 38 -10.07 6.24 3.34
CA GLN A 38 -10.83 5.54 4.36
C GLN A 38 -12.17 6.25 4.53
N THR A 39 -13.24 5.48 4.44
CA THR A 39 -14.60 5.89 4.78
C THR A 39 -15.13 4.96 5.87
N ASP A 40 -16.37 5.13 6.31
CA ASP A 40 -16.95 4.29 7.36
C ASP A 40 -16.98 2.81 6.96
N ASN A 41 -17.19 2.56 5.66
CA ASN A 41 -17.36 1.23 5.08
C ASN A 41 -16.21 0.77 4.18
N THR A 42 -15.39 1.69 3.64
CA THR A 42 -14.37 1.33 2.64
C THR A 42 -12.98 1.71 3.10
N TYR A 43 -12.01 0.86 2.78
CA TYR A 43 -10.60 1.13 2.93
C TYR A 43 -9.90 0.84 1.62
N ARG A 44 -9.09 1.79 1.16
CA ARG A 44 -8.30 1.70 -0.06
C ARG A 44 -6.91 2.26 0.25
N ASP A 45 -5.87 1.47 0.06
CA ASP A 45 -4.51 1.84 0.43
C ASP A 45 -3.53 1.34 -0.63
N LEU A 46 -2.89 2.28 -1.32
CA LEU A 46 -1.80 1.98 -2.25
C LEU A 46 -0.50 2.51 -1.66
N ARG A 47 0.51 1.65 -1.62
CA ARG A 47 1.86 1.97 -1.18
C ARG A 47 2.84 1.63 -2.28
N VAL A 48 3.75 2.55 -2.54
CA VAL A 48 4.88 2.38 -3.44
C VAL A 48 6.13 2.75 -2.65
N PHE A 49 7.12 1.88 -2.69
CA PHE A 49 8.41 2.10 -2.09
C PHE A 49 9.48 1.66 -3.08
N SER A 50 10.53 2.44 -3.20
CA SER A 50 11.68 2.08 -3.99
C SER A 50 12.96 2.60 -3.34
N TYR A 51 14.05 1.87 -3.53
CA TYR A 51 15.39 2.41 -3.30
C TYR A 51 16.31 2.02 -4.45
N SER A 52 17.33 2.83 -4.65
CA SER A 52 18.44 2.56 -5.56
C SER A 52 19.72 2.89 -4.82
N LEU A 53 20.55 1.87 -4.61
CA LEU A 53 21.94 1.92 -4.16
C LEU A 53 22.82 1.65 -5.38
N LYS A 54 24.12 1.94 -5.28
CA LYS A 54 25.10 1.86 -6.38
C LYS A 54 24.90 0.66 -7.33
N ASN A 55 24.76 -0.55 -6.80
CA ASN A 55 24.56 -1.77 -7.59
C ASN A 55 23.20 -2.45 -7.35
N ASP A 56 22.41 -1.94 -6.41
CA ASP A 56 21.21 -2.62 -5.91
C ASP A 56 19.97 -1.75 -6.00
N SER A 57 18.87 -2.34 -6.44
CA SER A 57 17.58 -1.69 -6.51
C SER A 57 16.49 -2.56 -5.89
N PHE A 58 15.52 -1.88 -5.30
CA PHE A 58 14.33 -2.51 -4.76
C PHE A 58 13.12 -1.69 -5.15
N ILE A 59 12.09 -2.41 -5.59
CA ILE A 59 10.78 -1.83 -5.87
C ILE A 59 9.75 -2.68 -5.16
N TYR A 60 8.86 -2.02 -4.45
CA TYR A 60 7.76 -2.64 -3.74
C TYR A 60 6.49 -1.83 -3.95
N ILE A 61 5.46 -2.50 -4.44
CA ILE A 61 4.12 -1.95 -4.58
C ILE A 61 3.15 -2.86 -3.84
N ARG A 62 2.26 -2.28 -3.04
CA ARG A 62 1.18 -3.00 -2.37
C ARG A 62 -0.11 -2.22 -2.50
N TYR A 63 -1.15 -2.91 -2.91
CA TYR A 63 -2.52 -2.42 -2.86
C TYR A 63 -3.33 -3.27 -1.88
N LYS A 64 -3.98 -2.61 -0.93
CA LYS A 64 -4.94 -3.24 -0.01
C LYS A 64 -6.27 -2.54 -0.14
N THR A 65 -7.32 -3.35 -0.20
CA THR A 65 -8.69 -2.88 -0.13
C THR A 65 -9.50 -3.70 0.87
N SER A 66 -10.44 -3.06 1.55
CA SER A 66 -11.50 -3.76 2.25
C SER A 66 -12.83 -3.00 2.18
N ASP A 67 -13.92 -3.75 2.16
CA ASP A 67 -15.28 -3.23 2.20
C ASP A 67 -16.05 -3.93 3.34
N LYS A 68 -16.64 -3.14 4.24
CA LYS A 68 -17.57 -3.63 5.27
C LYS A 68 -18.93 -3.91 4.67
N TYR A 69 -19.64 -4.91 5.21
CA TYR A 69 -21.02 -5.16 4.82
C TYR A 69 -21.94 -4.08 5.41
N SER A 70 -22.83 -3.52 4.58
CA SER A 70 -23.76 -2.46 5.01
C SER A 70 -24.72 -2.95 6.09
N SER A 71 -25.18 -4.20 6.00
CA SER A 71 -26.10 -4.80 6.98
C SER A 71 -25.40 -5.34 8.24
N TYR A 72 -24.10 -5.61 8.18
CA TYR A 72 -23.32 -6.17 9.28
C TYR A 72 -21.92 -5.52 9.34
N PRO A 73 -21.79 -4.32 9.93
CA PRO A 73 -20.58 -3.51 9.86
C PRO A 73 -19.36 -4.13 10.59
N PHE A 74 -19.56 -5.19 11.35
CA PHE A 74 -18.48 -5.99 11.95
C PHE A 74 -17.73 -6.81 10.90
N PHE A 75 -18.45 -7.38 9.93
CA PHE A 75 -17.81 -8.17 8.89
C PHE A 75 -17.26 -7.27 7.77
N TYR A 76 -16.12 -7.66 7.22
CA TYR A 76 -15.56 -7.04 6.03
C TYR A 76 -14.88 -8.07 5.14
N ARG A 77 -14.90 -7.82 3.84
CA ARG A 77 -14.04 -8.54 2.88
C ARG A 77 -12.81 -7.72 2.60
N TYR A 78 -11.67 -8.37 2.39
CA TYR A 78 -10.44 -7.69 2.02
C TYR A 78 -9.71 -8.40 0.89
N THR A 79 -8.95 -7.62 0.13
CA THR A 79 -8.03 -8.08 -0.89
C THR A 79 -6.72 -7.32 -0.75
N THR A 80 -5.60 -8.03 -0.74
CA THR A 80 -4.26 -7.47 -0.71
C THR A 80 -3.45 -8.07 -1.84
N THR A 81 -2.90 -7.22 -2.67
CA THR A 81 -1.96 -7.59 -3.73
C THR A 81 -0.66 -6.85 -3.50
N SER A 82 0.47 -7.53 -3.60
CA SER A 82 1.78 -6.88 -3.58
C SER A 82 2.72 -7.48 -4.59
N TYR A 83 3.57 -6.62 -5.13
CA TYR A 83 4.66 -7.00 -6.02
C TYR A 83 5.96 -6.44 -5.44
N ARG A 84 7.01 -7.27 -5.43
CA ARG A 84 8.35 -6.86 -5.03
C ARG A 84 9.38 -7.37 -6.02
N LYS A 85 10.38 -6.54 -6.28
CA LYS A 85 11.61 -6.87 -7.01
C LYS A 85 12.78 -6.40 -6.18
N ASN A 86 13.80 -7.23 -6.01
CA ASN A 86 14.97 -6.94 -5.21
C ASN A 86 16.22 -7.51 -5.87
N THR A 87 17.11 -6.67 -6.40
CA THR A 87 18.35 -7.17 -7.02
C THR A 87 19.36 -7.66 -5.98
N LEU A 88 19.39 -7.07 -4.78
CA LEU A 88 20.30 -7.47 -3.69
C LEU A 88 20.02 -8.91 -3.22
N ALA A 89 18.73 -9.27 -3.13
CA ALA A 89 18.30 -10.61 -2.73
C ALA A 89 18.10 -11.55 -3.94
N ASN A 90 18.51 -11.15 -5.14
CA ASN A 90 18.31 -11.86 -6.40
C ASN A 90 16.84 -12.32 -6.63
N VAL A 91 15.89 -11.44 -6.29
CA VAL A 91 14.46 -11.65 -6.50
C VAL A 91 14.03 -10.88 -7.74
N ASP A 92 13.90 -11.60 -8.86
CA ASP A 92 13.51 -11.02 -10.15
C ASP A 92 12.10 -10.41 -10.12
N LEU A 93 11.13 -11.17 -9.62
CA LEU A 93 9.76 -10.71 -9.38
C LEU A 93 9.07 -11.67 -8.41
N GLN A 94 8.58 -11.15 -7.28
CA GLN A 94 7.66 -11.89 -6.41
C GLN A 94 6.34 -11.14 -6.33
N TYR A 95 5.25 -11.86 -6.60
CA TYR A 95 3.90 -11.41 -6.36
C TYR A 95 3.31 -12.14 -5.16
N HIS A 96 2.40 -11.47 -4.46
CA HIS A 96 1.60 -12.07 -3.40
C HIS A 96 0.18 -11.54 -3.49
N PHE A 97 -0.77 -12.45 -3.46
CA PHE A 97 -2.19 -12.16 -3.47
C PHE A 97 -2.84 -12.84 -2.28
N ASN A 98 -3.66 -12.09 -1.54
CA ASN A 98 -4.40 -12.60 -0.40
C ASN A 98 -5.80 -11.97 -0.40
N GLN A 99 -6.82 -12.82 -0.32
CA GLN A 99 -8.20 -12.39 -0.18
C GLN A 99 -8.84 -13.13 0.99
N GLY A 100 -9.77 -12.47 1.68
CA GLY A 100 -10.43 -13.10 2.81
C GLY A 100 -11.57 -12.27 3.39
N LEU A 101 -12.14 -12.82 4.44
CA LEU A 101 -13.15 -12.18 5.28
C LEU A 101 -12.54 -11.94 6.66
N GLY A 102 -12.91 -10.82 7.27
CA GLY A 102 -12.61 -10.48 8.66
C GLY A 102 -13.88 -10.10 9.40
N TYR A 103 -13.76 -10.05 10.73
CA TYR A 103 -14.78 -9.65 11.70
C TYR A 103 -14.17 -8.66 12.70
#